data_AF-A0A7C5T7S4-F1
#
_entry.id   AF-A0A7C5T7S4-F1
#
_cell.length_a   1.000
_cell.length_b   1.000
_cell.length_c   1.000
_cell.angle_alpha   90.00
_cell.angle_beta   90.00
_cell.angle_gamma   90.00
#
_symmetry.space_group_name_H-M   'P 1'
#
loop_
_entity.id
_entity.type
_entity.pdbx_description
1 polymer ?
#
loop_
_entity_poly.entity_id
_entity_poly.type
_entity_poly.pdbx_seq_one_letter_code
_entity_poly.pdbx_strand_id
1 'polypeptide(L)'
;MSGLNESIINISKYKSISAISNLFKQMGYNKAKVIPLDKTQYELPPRANELIQEFSLICDYDKQFQIYFVKTPSMRRTDFRTIIEPFYRRFPNVNTLFIFTNDFSELAFVSPLRIPFDTTKIKILLRTLYLDPSSPYHTDLEVLEMIRINPDEQTPDIIWQKHKTAFDVERVTKEFFEAYKNALNFIRDEILIPQNKADYSKCHSFAQQLLSRIMFLYYLQKKGWLKWKDYVPDKRY
;
A
#
# COMPACT_ATOMS: atom_id res chain seq x y z
N MET A 1 3.40 -29.06 13.13
CA MET A 1 2.77 -29.43 11.84
C MET A 1 1.26 -29.27 11.99
N SER A 2 0.72 -28.16 11.51
CA SER A 2 -0.72 -27.91 11.43
C SER A 2 -0.97 -27.00 10.21
N GLY A 3 -1.40 -27.64 9.12
CA GLY A 3 -2.07 -27.08 7.93
C GLY A 3 -1.99 -25.59 7.64
N LEU A 4 -0.82 -25.08 7.24
CA LEU A 4 -0.72 -23.90 6.37
C LEU A 4 -0.74 -24.41 4.92
N ASN A 5 -1.92 -24.78 4.40
CA ASN A 5 -2.06 -25.10 2.99
C ASN A 5 -3.25 -24.35 2.36
N GLU A 6 -2.90 -23.56 1.34
CA GLU A 6 -3.71 -23.17 0.19
C GLU A 6 -4.79 -22.09 0.35
N SER A 7 -4.34 -20.84 0.51
CA SER A 7 -4.80 -19.79 -0.41
C SER A 7 -3.72 -18.71 -0.56
N ILE A 8 -2.62 -19.02 -1.24
CA ILE A 8 -1.76 -17.95 -1.76
C ILE A 8 -2.63 -17.20 -2.76
N ILE A 9 -3.03 -15.99 -2.38
CA ILE A 9 -3.71 -15.04 -3.25
C ILE A 9 -2.93 -15.01 -4.57
N ASN A 10 -3.48 -15.53 -5.67
CA ASN A 10 -2.77 -15.57 -6.95
C ASN A 10 -2.93 -14.23 -7.66
N ILE A 11 -2.11 -13.26 -7.22
CA ILE A 11 -2.15 -11.86 -7.63
C ILE A 11 -1.83 -11.66 -9.12
N SER A 12 -1.06 -12.58 -9.73
CA SER A 12 -0.64 -12.50 -11.14
C SER A 12 -1.80 -12.44 -12.14
N LYS A 13 -3.03 -12.77 -11.71
CA LYS A 13 -4.25 -12.74 -12.50
C LYS A 13 -4.99 -11.39 -12.48
N TYR A 14 -4.51 -10.38 -11.74
CA TYR A 14 -5.19 -9.07 -11.61
C TYR A 14 -4.95 -8.16 -12.81
N LYS A 15 -5.36 -8.63 -13.99
CA LYS A 15 -5.26 -7.90 -15.26
C LYS A 15 -6.59 -7.32 -15.73
N SER A 16 -7.60 -7.33 -14.86
CA SER A 16 -8.93 -6.80 -15.15
C SER A 16 -9.65 -6.39 -13.87
N ILE A 17 -10.62 -5.48 -14.01
CA ILE A 17 -11.50 -5.09 -12.90
C ILE A 17 -12.29 -6.28 -12.34
N SER A 18 -12.70 -7.21 -13.19
CA SER A 18 -13.39 -8.44 -12.77
C SER A 18 -12.50 -9.33 -11.91
N ALA A 19 -11.20 -9.40 -12.21
CA ALA A 19 -10.24 -10.13 -11.39
C ALA A 19 -10.07 -9.47 -10.01
N ILE A 20 -9.99 -8.14 -9.95
CA ILE A 20 -9.96 -7.39 -8.69
C ILE A 20 -11.25 -7.61 -7.88
N SER A 21 -12.42 -7.55 -8.51
CA SER A 21 -13.68 -7.82 -7.82
C SER A 21 -13.75 -9.26 -7.27
N ASN A 22 -13.26 -10.24 -8.05
CA ASN A 22 -13.18 -11.63 -7.60
C ASN A 22 -12.19 -11.83 -6.45
N LEU A 23 -11.08 -11.07 -6.42
CA LEU A 23 -10.18 -11.05 -5.27
C LEU A 23 -10.93 -10.65 -3.99
N PHE A 24 -11.67 -9.53 -4.01
CA PHE A 24 -12.43 -9.11 -2.82
C PHE A 24 -13.47 -10.15 -2.41
N LYS A 25 -14.13 -10.82 -3.37
CA LYS A 25 -15.00 -11.97 -3.05
C LYS A 25 -14.25 -13.09 -2.31
N GLN A 26 -13.07 -13.47 -2.81
CA GLN A 26 -12.21 -14.49 -2.19
C GLN A 26 -11.70 -14.08 -0.80
N MET A 27 -11.53 -12.78 -0.57
CA MET A 27 -11.17 -12.20 0.72
C MET A 27 -12.38 -12.04 1.65
N GLY A 28 -13.56 -12.54 1.27
CA GLY A 28 -14.75 -12.57 2.12
C GLY A 28 -15.66 -11.35 2.02
N TYR A 29 -15.44 -10.45 1.05
CA TYR A 29 -16.34 -9.30 0.82
C TYR A 29 -17.60 -9.77 0.09
N ASN A 30 -18.66 -10.06 0.82
CA ASN A 30 -19.89 -10.64 0.24
C ASN A 30 -20.70 -9.66 -0.62
N LYS A 31 -20.47 -8.34 -0.47
CA LYS A 31 -21.07 -7.28 -1.30
C LYS A 31 -20.23 -6.91 -2.54
N ALA A 32 -19.21 -7.70 -2.87
CA ALA A 32 -18.33 -7.40 -4.01
C ALA A 32 -19.01 -7.63 -5.37
N LYS A 33 -19.19 -6.55 -6.13
CA LYS A 33 -19.74 -6.52 -7.48
C LYS A 33 -19.22 -5.30 -8.24
N VAL A 34 -18.81 -5.49 -9.49
CA VAL A 34 -18.44 -4.38 -10.37
C VAL A 34 -19.69 -3.62 -10.81
N ILE A 35 -19.74 -2.33 -10.49
CA ILE A 35 -20.77 -1.40 -10.94
C ILE A 35 -20.05 -0.21 -11.58
N PRO A 36 -20.09 -0.07 -12.92
CA PRO A 36 -19.56 1.11 -13.61
C PRO A 36 -20.24 2.37 -13.09
N LEU A 37 -19.44 3.42 -12.88
CA LEU A 37 -19.91 4.70 -12.35
C LEU A 37 -19.73 5.79 -13.40
N ASP A 38 -20.68 6.71 -13.43
CA ASP A 38 -20.54 7.95 -14.15
C ASP A 38 -19.84 8.98 -13.27
N LYS A 39 -18.59 9.33 -13.61
CA LYS A 39 -17.79 10.31 -12.86
C LYS A 39 -18.43 11.71 -12.82
N THR A 40 -19.31 12.05 -13.77
CA THR A 40 -19.98 13.36 -13.81
C THR A 40 -20.95 13.54 -12.63
N GLN A 41 -21.53 12.45 -12.12
CA GLN A 41 -22.43 12.45 -10.96
C GLN A 41 -21.72 12.81 -9.65
N TYR A 42 -20.39 12.79 -9.64
CA TYR A 42 -19.57 13.10 -8.47
C TYR A 42 -19.11 14.56 -8.43
N GLU A 43 -19.45 15.37 -9.45
CA GLU A 43 -19.16 16.81 -9.54
C GLU A 43 -17.69 17.14 -9.24
N LEU A 44 -16.77 16.25 -9.66
CA LEU A 44 -15.35 16.41 -9.39
C LEU A 44 -14.77 17.59 -10.20
N PRO A 45 -13.71 18.26 -9.72
CA PRO A 45 -13.03 19.32 -10.47
C PRO A 45 -12.52 18.83 -11.83
N PRO A 46 -12.38 19.72 -12.84
CA PRO A 46 -11.96 19.33 -14.19
C PRO A 46 -10.70 18.46 -14.23
N ARG A 47 -9.65 18.87 -13.48
CA ARG A 47 -8.40 18.11 -13.38
C ARG A 47 -8.59 16.70 -12.80
N ALA A 48 -9.50 16.51 -11.86
CA ALA A 48 -9.79 15.18 -11.32
C ALA A 48 -10.52 14.32 -12.37
N ASN A 49 -11.46 14.90 -13.12
CA ASN A 49 -12.17 14.21 -14.20
C ASN A 49 -11.22 13.78 -15.34
N GLU A 50 -10.23 14.60 -15.69
CA GLU A 50 -9.20 14.25 -16.68
C GLU A 50 -8.36 13.04 -16.26
N LEU A 51 -8.12 12.88 -14.95
CA LEU A 51 -7.34 11.79 -14.39
C LEU A 51 -8.13 10.47 -14.24
N ILE A 52 -9.44 10.47 -14.51
CA ILE A 52 -10.31 9.28 -14.40
C ILE A 52 -10.70 8.80 -15.80
N GLN A 53 -10.07 7.72 -16.26
CA GLN A 53 -10.40 7.06 -17.53
C GLN A 53 -11.55 6.06 -17.38
N GLU A 54 -11.52 5.27 -16.29
CA GLU A 54 -12.59 4.35 -15.92
C GLU A 54 -12.86 4.51 -14.43
N PHE A 55 -14.14 4.48 -14.03
CA PHE A 55 -14.55 4.58 -12.64
C PHE A 55 -15.61 3.54 -12.31
N SER A 56 -15.45 2.82 -11.21
CA SER A 56 -16.39 1.77 -10.84
C SER A 56 -16.41 1.56 -9.33
N LEU A 57 -17.57 1.18 -8.81
CA LEU A 57 -17.72 0.65 -7.47
C LEU A 57 -17.46 -0.86 -7.51
N ILE A 58 -16.70 -1.36 -6.55
CA ILE A 58 -16.42 -2.79 -6.36
C ILE A 58 -17.18 -3.35 -5.16
N CYS A 59 -17.30 -2.60 -4.07
CA CYS A 59 -18.03 -3.03 -2.87
C CYS A 59 -18.77 -1.84 -2.25
N ASP A 60 -19.96 -2.09 -1.72
CA ASP A 60 -20.73 -1.09 -0.96
C ASP A 60 -21.30 -1.68 0.32
N TYR A 61 -20.75 -1.28 1.46
CA TYR A 61 -21.28 -1.59 2.78
C TYR A 61 -22.05 -0.39 3.30
N ASP A 62 -23.28 -0.27 2.81
CA ASP A 62 -24.32 0.67 3.27
C ASP A 62 -23.85 2.13 3.22
N LYS A 63 -23.03 2.47 2.22
CA LYS A 63 -22.39 3.79 2.03
C LYS A 63 -21.52 4.26 3.20
N GLN A 64 -21.21 3.38 4.15
CA GLN A 64 -20.30 3.65 5.26
C GLN A 64 -18.88 3.18 4.94
N PHE A 65 -18.75 2.08 4.20
CA PHE A 65 -17.48 1.64 3.63
C PHE A 65 -17.66 1.22 2.17
N GLN A 66 -16.82 1.75 1.28
CA GLN A 66 -16.90 1.51 -0.17
C GLN A 66 -15.53 1.24 -0.78
N ILE A 67 -15.49 0.38 -1.80
CA ILE A 67 -14.26 0.13 -2.57
C ILE A 67 -14.47 0.62 -3.99
N TYR A 68 -13.59 1.50 -4.45
CA TYR A 68 -13.62 2.09 -5.78
C TYR A 68 -12.45 1.61 -6.62
N PHE A 69 -12.70 1.38 -7.90
CA PHE A 69 -11.68 1.19 -8.92
C PHE A 69 -11.59 2.43 -9.80
N VAL A 70 -10.37 2.87 -10.07
CA VAL A 70 -10.07 3.99 -10.94
C VAL A 70 -8.95 3.61 -11.89
N LYS A 71 -9.24 3.63 -13.20
CA LYS A 71 -8.18 3.64 -14.21
C LYS A 71 -7.73 5.08 -14.47
N THR A 72 -6.42 5.32 -14.45
CA THR A 72 -5.84 6.66 -14.49
C THR A 72 -4.56 6.70 -15.32
N PRO A 73 -4.28 7.79 -16.06
CA PRO A 73 -3.05 7.89 -16.85
C PRO A 73 -1.77 8.05 -16.00
N SER A 74 -1.88 8.22 -14.67
CA SER A 74 -0.75 8.49 -13.79
C SER A 74 -0.82 7.73 -12.47
N MET A 75 0.28 7.08 -12.10
CA MET A 75 0.44 6.37 -10.82
C MET A 75 1.04 7.25 -9.70
N ARG A 76 1.12 8.57 -9.91
CA ARG A 76 1.68 9.50 -8.92
C ARG A 76 0.68 9.74 -7.79
N ARG A 77 1.16 9.67 -6.54
CA ARG A 77 0.34 9.94 -5.34
C ARG A 77 -0.33 11.33 -5.33
N THR A 78 0.28 12.33 -5.97
CA THR A 78 -0.30 13.68 -6.14
C THR A 78 -1.55 13.68 -7.02
N ASP A 79 -1.60 12.79 -8.01
CA ASP A 79 -2.73 12.69 -8.93
C ASP A 79 -3.86 11.89 -8.28
N PHE A 80 -3.54 10.83 -7.52
CA PHE A 80 -4.53 10.18 -6.64
C PHE A 80 -5.17 11.18 -5.68
N ARG A 81 -4.36 12.06 -5.06
CA ARG A 81 -4.85 13.11 -4.15
C ARG A 81 -5.81 14.07 -4.83
N THR A 82 -5.54 14.42 -6.10
CA THR A 82 -6.39 15.32 -6.90
C THR A 82 -7.80 14.74 -7.09
N ILE A 83 -7.95 13.41 -7.12
CA ILE A 83 -9.24 12.71 -7.20
C ILE A 83 -9.87 12.54 -5.81
N ILE A 84 -9.09 12.07 -4.83
CA ILE A 84 -9.60 11.67 -3.51
C ILE A 84 -10.02 12.88 -2.66
N GLU A 85 -9.27 13.99 -2.69
CA GLU A 85 -9.60 15.14 -1.84
C GLU A 85 -10.97 15.76 -2.18
N PRO A 86 -11.29 16.09 -3.45
CA PRO A 86 -12.60 16.59 -3.79
C PRO A 86 -13.71 15.58 -3.50
N PHE A 87 -13.47 14.29 -3.76
CA PHE A 87 -14.41 13.22 -3.42
C PHE A 87 -14.81 13.27 -1.94
N TYR A 88 -13.83 13.34 -1.03
CA TYR A 88 -14.09 13.39 0.41
C TYR A 88 -14.70 14.71 0.89
N ARG A 89 -14.51 15.82 0.18
CA ARG A 89 -15.23 17.07 0.49
C ARG A 89 -16.73 16.90 0.24
N ARG A 90 -17.11 16.12 -0.77
CA ARG A 90 -18.51 15.88 -1.14
C ARG A 90 -19.14 14.75 -0.32
N PHE A 91 -18.37 13.70 -0.05
CA PHE A 91 -18.80 12.53 0.71
C PHE A 91 -17.95 12.40 1.98
N PRO A 92 -18.13 13.28 2.97
CA PRO A 92 -17.24 13.32 4.12
C PRO A 92 -17.34 12.07 4.98
N ASN A 93 -18.50 11.42 5.04
CA ASN A 93 -18.78 10.36 6.01
C ASN A 93 -18.42 8.95 5.52
N VAL A 94 -18.10 8.76 4.24
CA VAL A 94 -17.79 7.42 3.70
C VAL A 94 -16.32 7.07 3.92
N ASN A 95 -16.06 5.89 4.45
CA ASN A 95 -14.72 5.31 4.46
C ASN A 95 -14.48 4.58 3.15
N THR A 96 -13.29 4.71 2.57
CA THR A 96 -13.04 4.16 1.25
C THR A 96 -11.72 3.43 1.16
N LEU A 97 -11.68 2.46 0.25
CA LEU A 97 -10.46 2.01 -0.40
C LEU A 97 -10.56 2.36 -1.88
N PHE A 98 -9.61 3.11 -2.41
CA PHE A 98 -9.46 3.32 -3.84
C PHE A 98 -8.39 2.39 -4.40
N ILE A 99 -8.63 1.84 -5.58
CA ILE A 99 -7.68 0.99 -6.29
C ILE A 99 -7.39 1.65 -7.63
N PHE A 100 -6.18 2.17 -7.76
CA PHE A 100 -5.73 2.84 -8.98
C PHE A 100 -4.86 1.92 -9.81
N THR A 101 -4.98 2.06 -11.12
CA THR A 101 -4.04 1.49 -12.07
C THR A 101 -4.02 2.28 -13.38
N ASN A 102 -2.94 2.19 -14.13
CA ASN A 102 -2.90 2.64 -15.52
C ASN A 102 -3.25 1.49 -16.47
N ASP A 103 -2.54 0.36 -16.31
CA ASP A 103 -2.55 -0.77 -17.25
C ASP A 103 -2.45 -2.15 -16.57
N PHE A 104 -2.68 -2.23 -15.25
CA PHE A 104 -2.53 -3.41 -14.40
C PHE A 104 -1.10 -3.93 -14.21
N SER A 105 -0.07 -3.24 -14.73
CA SER A 105 1.33 -3.57 -14.39
C SER A 105 1.67 -3.21 -12.94
N GLU A 106 1.00 -2.20 -12.40
CA GLU A 106 1.05 -1.78 -11.01
C GLU A 106 -0.37 -1.45 -10.52
N LEU A 107 -0.67 -1.82 -9.28
CA LEU A 107 -1.88 -1.46 -8.57
C LEU A 107 -1.51 -0.59 -7.38
N ALA A 108 -2.26 0.48 -7.14
CA ALA A 108 -2.15 1.27 -5.92
C ALA A 108 -3.44 1.17 -5.11
N PHE A 109 -3.36 0.51 -3.96
CA PHE A 109 -4.43 0.45 -2.97
C PHE A 109 -4.27 1.63 -2.03
N VAL A 110 -5.18 2.60 -2.12
CA VAL A 110 -5.13 3.85 -1.35
C VAL A 110 -6.28 3.83 -0.35
N SER A 111 -5.95 3.77 0.94
CA SER A 111 -6.88 3.83 2.07
C SER A 111 -6.79 5.21 2.75
N PRO A 112 -7.66 6.18 2.40
CA PRO A 112 -7.56 7.54 2.88
C PRO A 112 -8.00 7.63 4.35
N LEU A 113 -7.18 8.24 5.20
CA LEU A 113 -7.50 8.49 6.61
C LEU A 113 -7.72 9.98 6.84
N ARG A 114 -8.87 10.33 7.40
CA ARG A 114 -9.15 11.69 7.89
C ARG A 114 -8.45 11.86 9.24
N ILE A 115 -7.54 12.82 9.31
CA ILE A 115 -6.83 13.18 10.54
C ILE A 115 -7.17 14.63 10.90
N PRO A 116 -7.44 14.94 12.18
CA PRO A 116 -7.49 16.31 12.65
C PRO A 116 -6.14 16.99 12.37
N PHE A 117 -6.16 18.13 11.72
CA PHE A 117 -4.96 18.95 11.47
C PHE A 117 -4.91 20.16 12.41
N ASP A 118 -6.08 20.75 12.67
CA ASP A 118 -6.31 21.83 13.63
C ASP A 118 -7.77 21.73 14.14
N THR A 119 -8.16 22.55 15.11
CA THR A 119 -9.50 22.66 15.70
C THR A 119 -10.65 22.69 14.69
N THR A 120 -10.41 23.18 13.47
CA THR A 120 -11.42 23.31 12.41
C THR A 120 -11.07 22.60 11.10
N LYS A 121 -9.84 22.10 10.95
CA LYS A 121 -9.34 21.60 9.66
C LYS A 121 -9.06 20.11 9.73
N ILE A 122 -9.62 19.37 8.77
CA ILE A 122 -9.34 17.95 8.54
C ILE A 122 -8.34 17.85 7.40
N LYS A 123 -7.28 17.06 7.61
CA LYS A 123 -6.34 16.67 6.56
C LYS A 123 -6.59 15.22 6.17
N ILE A 124 -6.44 14.92 4.88
CA ILE A 124 -6.53 13.56 4.36
C ILE A 124 -5.12 13.00 4.21
N LEU A 125 -4.81 11.97 4.98
CA LEU A 125 -3.60 11.16 4.87
C LEU A 125 -3.86 10.01 3.88
N LEU A 126 -3.13 9.98 2.77
CA LEU A 126 -3.18 8.86 1.83
C LEU A 126 -2.20 7.78 2.28
N ARG A 127 -2.74 6.67 2.77
CA ARG A 127 -1.99 5.44 3.08
C ARG A 127 -2.08 4.54 1.87
N THR A 128 -0.94 4.24 1.25
CA THR A 128 -0.91 3.62 -0.07
C THR A 128 -0.02 2.38 -0.05
N LEU A 129 -0.59 1.25 -0.47
CA LEU A 129 0.14 0.06 -0.86
C LEU A 129 0.28 0.06 -2.38
N TYR A 130 1.52 0.12 -2.86
CA TYR A 130 1.85 -0.11 -4.27
C TYR A 130 2.21 -1.59 -4.45
N LEU A 131 1.65 -2.22 -5.46
CA LEU A 131 1.75 -3.66 -5.71
C LEU A 131 2.03 -3.90 -7.19
N ASP A 132 3.12 -4.60 -7.53
CA ASP A 132 3.30 -5.23 -8.86
C ASP A 132 2.64 -6.63 -8.80
N PRO A 133 1.52 -6.85 -9.52
CA PRO A 133 0.84 -8.14 -9.49
C PRO A 133 1.69 -9.33 -9.93
N SER A 134 2.73 -9.08 -10.73
CA SER A 134 3.63 -10.11 -11.26
C SER A 134 4.72 -10.53 -10.27
N SER A 135 4.99 -9.71 -9.26
CA SER A 135 6.07 -9.93 -8.29
C SER A 135 5.77 -9.26 -6.94
N PRO A 136 4.72 -9.70 -6.22
CA PRO A 136 4.37 -9.13 -4.93
C PRO A 136 5.45 -9.44 -3.86
N TYR A 137 5.75 -8.47 -3.00
CA TYR A 137 6.58 -8.70 -1.82
C TYR A 137 5.76 -9.40 -0.72
N HIS A 138 6.44 -10.09 0.19
CA HIS A 138 5.80 -10.74 1.34
C HIS A 138 4.94 -9.75 2.15
N THR A 139 5.47 -8.55 2.41
CA THR A 139 4.77 -7.47 3.12
C THR A 139 3.51 -7.01 2.40
N ASP A 140 3.48 -7.08 1.06
CA ASP A 140 2.28 -6.70 0.31
C ASP A 140 1.17 -7.73 0.51
N LEU A 141 1.54 -9.02 0.50
CA LEU A 141 0.62 -10.13 0.76
C LEU A 141 0.08 -10.08 2.18
N GLU A 142 0.92 -9.77 3.16
CA GLU A 142 0.51 -9.57 4.55
C GLU A 142 -0.54 -8.45 4.68
N VAL A 143 -0.33 -7.31 4.01
CA VAL A 143 -1.30 -6.20 4.03
C VAL A 143 -2.64 -6.62 3.44
N LEU A 144 -2.64 -7.35 2.31
CA LEU A 144 -3.86 -7.87 1.72
C LEU A 144 -4.53 -8.90 2.63
N GLU A 145 -3.77 -9.79 3.26
CA GLU A 145 -4.33 -10.79 4.17
C GLU A 145 -4.95 -10.15 5.43
N MET A 146 -4.34 -9.08 5.97
CA MET A 146 -4.89 -8.34 7.11
C MET A 146 -6.26 -7.72 6.84
N ILE A 147 -6.61 -7.43 5.58
CA ILE A 147 -7.93 -6.90 5.20
C ILE A 147 -8.93 -7.99 4.75
N ARG A 148 -8.60 -9.28 4.89
CA ARG A 148 -9.58 -10.38 4.72
C ARG A 148 -10.70 -10.24 5.75
N ILE A 149 -11.93 -10.58 5.36
CA ILE A 149 -13.14 -10.46 6.19
C ILE A 149 -13.73 -11.86 6.39
N ASN A 150 -14.03 -12.21 7.64
CA ASN A 150 -14.75 -13.42 8.00
C ASN A 150 -16.27 -13.23 7.84
N PRO A 151 -17.07 -14.32 7.76
CA PRO A 151 -18.53 -14.21 7.60
C PRO A 151 -19.23 -13.38 8.69
N ASP A 152 -18.68 -13.32 9.89
CA ASP A 152 -19.17 -12.56 11.05
C ASP A 152 -18.67 -11.10 11.11
N GLU A 153 -17.74 -10.71 10.24
CA GLU A 153 -17.08 -9.39 10.23
C GLU A 153 -17.64 -8.43 9.16
N GLN A 154 -18.87 -8.67 8.68
CA GLN A 154 -19.45 -7.94 7.52
C GLN A 154 -19.98 -6.53 7.85
N THR A 155 -19.71 -6.00 9.05
CA THR A 155 -20.16 -4.67 9.45
C THR A 155 -19.17 -3.60 8.97
N PRO A 156 -19.64 -2.42 8.50
CA PRO A 156 -18.75 -1.38 7.96
C PRO A 156 -17.64 -0.95 8.94
N ASP A 157 -17.95 -0.86 10.23
CA ASP A 157 -17.00 -0.47 11.27
C ASP A 157 -15.87 -1.48 11.43
N ILE A 158 -16.18 -2.78 11.51
CA ILE A 158 -15.16 -3.84 11.63
C ILE A 158 -14.26 -3.82 10.40
N ILE A 159 -14.86 -3.77 9.21
CA ILE A 159 -14.12 -3.70 7.94
C ILE A 159 -13.18 -2.50 7.95
N TRP A 160 -13.69 -1.31 8.32
CA TRP A 160 -12.87 -0.11 8.37
C TRP A 160 -11.73 -0.20 9.38
N GLN A 161 -11.93 -0.83 10.55
CA GLN A 161 -10.85 -1.06 11.51
C GLN A 161 -9.74 -1.93 10.91
N LYS A 162 -10.08 -3.03 10.22
CA LYS A 162 -9.08 -3.89 9.55
C LYS A 162 -8.27 -3.11 8.51
N HIS A 163 -8.94 -2.29 7.69
CA HIS A 163 -8.26 -1.40 6.73
C HIS A 163 -7.38 -0.37 7.44
N LYS A 164 -7.82 0.19 8.56
CA LYS A 164 -7.00 1.15 9.29
C LYS A 164 -5.70 0.53 9.81
N THR A 165 -5.80 -0.68 10.38
CA THR A 165 -4.65 -1.41 10.90
C THR A 165 -3.72 -1.89 9.77
N ALA A 166 -4.28 -2.42 8.68
CA ALA A 166 -3.49 -2.98 7.60
C ALA A 166 -2.66 -1.93 6.85
N PHE A 167 -3.22 -0.73 6.66
CA PHE A 167 -2.56 0.36 5.95
C PHE A 167 -1.82 1.33 6.88
N ASP A 168 -1.54 0.95 8.14
CA ASP A 168 -0.86 1.83 9.09
C ASP A 168 0.63 2.03 8.75
N VAL A 169 0.93 3.20 8.16
CA VAL A 169 2.28 3.61 7.78
C VAL A 169 3.18 3.84 9.01
N GLU A 170 2.60 4.25 10.15
CA GLU A 170 3.38 4.47 11.37
C GLU A 170 3.92 3.15 11.92
N ARG A 171 3.12 2.08 11.87
CA ARG A 171 3.54 0.74 12.28
C ARG A 171 4.76 0.28 11.48
N VAL A 172 4.68 0.37 10.15
CA VAL A 172 5.78 -0.02 9.24
C VAL A 172 7.04 0.83 9.49
N THR A 173 6.88 2.12 9.76
CA THR A 173 8.02 3.02 10.04
C THR A 173 8.69 2.66 11.37
N LYS A 174 7.91 2.32 12.39
CA LYS A 174 8.43 1.89 13.70
C LYS A 174 9.16 0.54 13.60
N GLU A 175 8.55 -0.44 12.94
CA GLU A 175 9.17 -1.75 12.69
C GLU A 175 10.49 -1.61 11.94
N PHE A 176 10.52 -0.78 10.88
CA PHE A 176 11.74 -0.48 10.14
C PHE A 176 12.80 0.19 11.02
N PHE A 177 12.42 1.17 11.83
CA PHE A 177 13.35 1.88 12.72
C PHE A 177 13.97 0.94 13.77
N GLU A 178 13.15 0.08 14.40
CA GLU A 178 13.66 -0.89 15.38
C GLU A 178 14.55 -1.94 14.71
N ALA A 179 14.19 -2.43 13.52
CA ALA A 179 15.03 -3.34 12.76
C ALA A 179 16.38 -2.69 12.38
N TYR A 180 16.36 -1.42 11.93
CA TYR A 180 17.56 -0.66 11.63
C TYR A 180 18.45 -0.50 12.88
N LYS A 181 17.86 -0.12 14.01
CA LYS A 181 18.56 0.04 15.29
C LYS A 181 19.19 -1.27 15.75
N ASN A 182 18.47 -2.38 15.65
CA ASN A 182 18.97 -3.71 15.99
C ASN A 182 20.13 -4.13 15.08
N ALA A 183 20.01 -3.92 13.76
CA ALA A 183 21.09 -4.19 12.82
C ALA A 183 22.33 -3.32 13.10
N LEU A 184 22.13 -2.05 13.43
CA LEU A 184 23.21 -1.14 13.79
C LEU A 184 23.93 -1.61 15.05
N ASN A 185 23.17 -1.94 16.09
CA ASN A 185 23.71 -2.45 17.35
C ASN A 185 24.46 -3.76 17.12
N PHE A 186 23.90 -4.70 16.37
CA PHE A 186 24.56 -5.96 16.04
C PHE A 186 25.91 -5.73 15.33
N ILE A 187 25.95 -4.91 14.28
CA ILE A 187 27.20 -4.62 13.57
C ILE A 187 28.21 -3.94 14.50
N ARG A 188 27.78 -2.99 15.33
CA ARG A 188 28.67 -2.28 16.24
C ARG A 188 29.20 -3.20 17.35
N ASP A 189 28.32 -3.85 18.08
CA ASP A 189 28.60 -4.53 19.34
C ASP A 189 29.15 -5.94 19.14
N GLU A 190 28.60 -6.69 18.18
CA GLU A 190 28.97 -8.09 17.96
C GLU A 190 30.09 -8.25 16.91
N ILE A 191 30.27 -7.27 16.02
CA ILE A 191 31.25 -7.37 14.92
C ILE A 191 32.41 -6.39 15.10
N LEU A 192 32.17 -5.09 15.27
CA LEU A 192 33.22 -4.07 15.20
C LEU A 192 33.97 -3.88 16.52
N ILE A 193 33.26 -3.76 17.65
CA ILE A 193 33.87 -3.58 18.97
C ILE A 193 34.81 -4.74 19.34
N PRO A 194 34.45 -6.03 19.15
CA PRO A 194 35.32 -7.16 19.52
C PRO A 194 36.64 -7.20 18.73
N GLN A 195 36.70 -6.55 17.57
CA GLN A 195 37.95 -6.46 16.80
C GLN A 195 38.97 -5.50 17.42
N ASN A 196 38.54 -4.63 18.34
CA ASN A 196 39.40 -3.65 19.04
C ASN A 196 40.26 -2.78 18.09
N LYS A 197 39.74 -2.46 16.90
CA LYS A 197 40.42 -1.65 15.88
C LYS A 197 40.10 -0.16 15.96
N ALA A 198 39.04 0.21 16.66
CA ALA A 198 38.57 1.59 16.78
C ALA A 198 37.76 1.78 18.06
N ASP A 199 37.61 3.05 18.48
CA ASP A 199 36.74 3.42 19.59
C ASP A 199 35.25 3.25 19.24
N TYR A 200 34.40 3.25 20.27
CA TYR A 200 32.95 3.10 20.14
C TYR A 200 32.33 4.07 19.14
N SER A 201 32.76 5.33 19.14
CA SER A 201 32.21 6.39 18.28
C SER A 201 32.47 6.08 16.80
N LYS A 202 33.71 5.71 16.46
CA LYS A 202 34.09 5.31 15.11
C LYS A 202 33.38 4.04 14.67
N CYS A 203 33.26 3.03 15.54
CA CYS A 203 32.49 1.82 15.25
C CYS A 203 31.02 2.14 14.96
N HIS A 204 30.39 3.01 15.77
CA HIS A 204 29.01 3.45 15.58
C HIS A 204 28.83 4.20 14.25
N SER A 205 29.67 5.19 13.96
CA SER A 205 29.61 5.95 12.71
C SER A 205 29.83 5.06 11.48
N PHE A 206 30.75 4.10 11.56
CA PHE A 206 30.98 3.16 10.48
C PHE A 206 29.77 2.24 10.23
N ALA A 207 29.20 1.65 11.29
CA ALA A 207 28.01 0.82 11.18
C ALA A 207 26.83 1.60 10.56
N GLN A 208 26.62 2.84 11.01
CA GLN A 208 25.59 3.73 10.45
C GLN A 208 25.83 4.04 8.97
N GLN A 209 27.07 4.34 8.58
CA GLN A 209 27.42 4.61 7.18
C GLN A 209 27.24 3.37 6.31
N LEU A 210 27.64 2.19 6.79
CA LEU A 210 27.46 0.92 6.10
C LEU A 210 25.98 0.65 5.83
N LEU A 211 25.13 0.71 6.87
CA LEU A 211 23.69 0.51 6.72
C LEU A 211 23.07 1.56 5.79
N SER A 212 23.48 2.82 5.88
CA SER A 212 23.00 3.87 4.96
C SER A 212 23.32 3.55 3.50
N ARG A 213 24.52 3.01 3.22
CA ARG A 213 24.92 2.58 1.87
C ARG A 213 24.13 1.36 1.40
N ILE A 214 23.89 0.38 2.27
CA ILE A 214 23.05 -0.79 1.95
C ILE A 214 21.63 -0.33 1.61
N MET A 215 21.05 0.56 2.43
CA MET A 215 19.73 1.13 2.17
C MET A 215 19.67 1.90 0.84
N PHE A 216 20.73 2.64 0.50
CA PHE A 216 20.82 3.33 -0.78
C PHE A 216 20.90 2.35 -1.97
N LEU A 217 21.68 1.28 -1.86
CA LEU A 217 21.75 0.24 -2.88
C LEU A 217 20.38 -0.42 -3.09
N TYR A 218 19.67 -0.75 -2.01
CA TYR A 218 18.30 -1.25 -2.08
C TYR A 218 17.35 -0.25 -2.77
N TYR A 219 17.47 1.05 -2.48
CA TYR A 219 16.70 2.08 -3.18
C TYR A 219 16.99 2.12 -4.69
N LEU A 220 18.26 2.05 -5.10
CA LEU A 220 18.65 2.00 -6.51
C LEU A 220 18.11 0.74 -7.22
N GLN A 221 18.14 -0.40 -6.53
CA GLN A 221 17.56 -1.65 -7.00
C GLN A 221 16.07 -1.51 -7.25
N LYS A 222 15.33 -0.94 -6.29
CA LYS A 222 13.89 -0.69 -6.41
C LYS A 222 13.55 0.23 -7.59
N LYS A 223 14.46 1.10 -8.00
CA LYS A 223 14.31 1.95 -9.19
C LYS A 223 14.67 1.25 -10.51
N GLY A 224 15.13 -0.01 -10.45
CA GLY A 224 15.59 -0.78 -11.60
C GLY A 224 16.93 -0.29 -12.15
N TRP A 225 17.73 0.41 -11.33
CA TRP A 225 19.00 1.00 -11.77
C TRP A 225 20.18 0.04 -11.58
N LEU A 226 20.06 -0.93 -10.67
CA LEU A 226 21.00 -2.04 -10.60
C LEU A 226 20.64 -3.07 -11.68
N LYS A 227 21.34 -3.02 -12.81
CA LYS A 227 21.21 -3.98 -13.91
C LYS A 227 22.45 -4.85 -13.96
N TRP A 228 22.28 -6.17 -14.06
CA TRP A 228 23.39 -7.10 -14.29
C TRP A 228 23.58 -7.35 -15.79
N LYS A 229 24.70 -7.98 -16.17
CA LYS A 229 25.33 -8.11 -17.51
C LYS A 229 24.43 -8.04 -18.76
N ASP A 230 23.19 -8.51 -18.70
CA ASP A 230 22.26 -8.53 -19.84
C ASP A 230 21.23 -7.37 -19.84
N TYR A 231 21.47 -6.30 -19.06
CA TYR A 231 20.54 -5.17 -18.85
C TYR A 231 19.17 -5.55 -18.28
N VAL A 232 19.01 -6.79 -17.82
CA VAL A 232 17.81 -7.28 -17.15
C VAL A 232 17.88 -6.89 -15.66
N PRO A 233 16.88 -6.20 -15.11
CA PRO A 233 16.75 -6.00 -13.67
C PRO A 233 16.56 -7.35 -12.98
N ASP A 234 17.39 -7.67 -12.00
CA ASP A 234 17.16 -8.84 -11.16
C ASP A 234 16.01 -8.55 -10.19
N LYS A 235 14.89 -9.26 -10.34
CA LYS A 235 13.70 -9.14 -9.49
C LYS A 235 13.72 -10.08 -8.28
N ARG A 236 14.75 -10.93 -8.14
CA ARG A 236 14.78 -12.01 -7.13
C ARG A 236 15.50 -11.68 -5.83
N TYR A 237 15.91 -10.43 -5.64
CA TYR A 237 16.45 -9.92 -4.38
C TYR A 237 15.89 -8.53 -4.09
#